data_AF-A0A564YFE4-F1
#
_entry.id   AF-A0A564YFE4-F1
#
_cell.length_a   1.000
_cell.length_b   1.000
_cell.length_c   1.000
_cell.angle_alpha   90.00
_cell.angle_beta   90.00
_cell.angle_gamma   90.00
#
_symmetry.space_group_name_H-M   'P 1'
#
loop_
_entity.id
_entity.type
_entity.pdbx_description
1 polymer ?
#
loop_
_entity_poly.entity_id
_entity_poly.type
_entity_poly.pdbx_seq_one_letter_code
_entity_poly.pdbx_strand_id
1 'polypeptide(L)'
;MKVTVAFGEMKIVVPCGSGDFSIKDLAAKAVYRMKHSLKFSSDFDKILVHSLSISRDGGILDWDDLVSDVLDDREQLVAQYSVESSLPGPTFSPPKFQPTPSLAPLIFELSRVQHPHTA
;
A
#
# COMPACT_ATOMS: atom_id res chain seq x y z
N MET A 1 9.14 -10.83 13.61
CA MET A 1 9.55 -9.86 12.59
C MET A 1 8.73 -8.58 12.68
N LYS A 2 9.36 -7.44 12.43
CA LYS A 2 8.74 -6.14 12.11
C LYS A 2 9.54 -5.45 11.02
N VAL A 3 8.90 -4.65 10.18
CA VAL A 3 9.58 -3.85 9.15
C VAL A 3 9.14 -2.39 9.24
N THR A 4 9.82 -1.50 8.54
CA THR A 4 9.43 -0.08 8.44
C THR A 4 9.17 0.27 6.98
N VAL A 5 8.01 0.85 6.68
CA VAL A 5 7.65 1.32 5.34
C VAL A 5 7.64 2.84 5.34
N ALA A 6 8.46 3.45 4.48
CA ALA A 6 8.54 4.88 4.30
C ALA A 6 7.59 5.34 3.19
N PHE A 7 6.68 6.24 3.53
CA PHE A 7 5.82 6.99 2.61
C PHE A 7 6.33 8.43 2.60
N GLY A 8 7.27 8.73 1.69
CA GLY A 8 7.99 10.01 1.72
C GLY A 8 8.78 10.17 3.02
N GLU A 9 8.52 11.25 3.76
CA GLU A 9 9.18 11.51 5.05
C GLU A 9 8.59 10.70 6.21
N MET A 10 7.38 10.17 6.05
CA MET A 10 6.69 9.45 7.10
C MET A 10 7.09 7.97 7.12
N LYS A 11 7.49 7.47 8.29
CA LYS A 11 7.92 6.09 8.48
C LYS A 11 6.94 5.33 9.35
N ILE A 12 6.41 4.22 8.84
CA ILE A 12 5.42 3.40 9.51
C ILE A 12 6.02 2.05 9.87
N VAL A 13 6.03 1.72 11.16
CA VAL A 13 6.44 0.39 11.62
C VAL A 13 5.28 -0.58 11.51
N VAL A 14 5.50 -1.68 10.79
CA VAL A 14 4.52 -2.75 10.60
C VAL A 14 4.99 -4.01 11.34
N PRO A 15 4.26 -4.49 12.35
CA PRO A 15 4.55 -5.78 12.96
C PRO A 15 4.13 -6.90 12.00
N CYS A 16 5.05 -7.84 11.73
CA CYS A 16 4.83 -8.92 10.77
C CYS A 16 4.69 -10.30 11.43
N GLY A 17 4.91 -10.44 12.74
CA GLY A 17 4.83 -11.77 13.38
C GLY A 17 5.87 -12.72 12.77
N SER A 18 5.41 -13.86 12.22
CA SER A 18 6.21 -14.83 11.47
C SER A 18 6.53 -14.40 10.03
N GLY A 19 5.74 -13.50 9.43
CA GLY A 19 5.91 -13.11 8.01
C GLY A 19 5.14 -13.95 7.00
N ASP A 20 4.22 -14.81 7.46
CA ASP A 20 3.41 -15.72 6.62
C ASP A 20 2.26 -14.99 5.89
N PHE A 21 2.56 -13.85 5.29
CA PHE A 21 1.62 -13.09 4.46
C PHE A 21 2.35 -12.41 3.31
N SER A 22 1.59 -11.99 2.30
CA SER A 22 2.15 -11.44 1.08
C SER A 22 2.69 -10.02 1.24
N ILE A 23 3.59 -9.58 0.35
CA ILE A 23 4.01 -8.18 0.24
C ILE A 23 2.81 -7.25 -0.01
N LYS A 24 1.79 -7.73 -0.73
CA LYS A 24 0.52 -7.01 -0.90
C LYS A 24 -0.18 -6.74 0.44
N ASP A 25 -0.26 -7.74 1.31
CA ASP A 25 -0.85 -7.57 2.64
C ASP A 25 0.02 -6.67 3.53
N LEU A 26 1.35 -6.70 3.36
CA LEU A 26 2.27 -5.78 4.04
C LEU A 26 1.95 -4.32 3.67
N ALA A 27 1.81 -4.01 2.38
CA ALA A 27 1.44 -2.69 1.91
C ALA A 27 0.08 -2.25 2.48
N ALA A 28 -0.93 -3.13 2.48
CA ALA A 28 -2.24 -2.84 3.04
C ALA A 28 -2.17 -2.47 4.54
N LYS A 29 -1.41 -3.25 5.32
CA LYS A 29 -1.18 -3.00 6.75
C LYS A 29 -0.44 -1.67 6.99
N ALA A 30 0.52 -1.34 6.13
CA ALA A 30 1.26 -0.08 6.19
C ALA A 30 0.35 1.12 5.89
N VAL A 31 -0.46 1.04 4.85
CA VAL A 31 -1.46 2.07 4.48
C VAL A 31 -2.50 2.26 5.58
N TYR A 32 -3.00 1.18 6.16
CA TYR A 32 -3.93 1.24 7.29
C TYR A 32 -3.32 2.04 8.46
N ARG A 33 -2.09 1.70 8.86
CA ARG A 33 -1.38 2.39 9.93
C ARG A 33 -1.07 3.84 9.60
N MET A 34 -0.71 4.14 8.35
CA MET A 34 -0.52 5.51 7.86
C MET A 34 -1.78 6.35 8.06
N LYS A 35 -2.92 5.87 7.57
CA LYS A 35 -4.21 6.59 7.68
C LYS A 35 -4.60 6.86 9.12
N HIS A 36 -4.46 5.86 9.99
CA HIS A 36 -4.77 6.00 11.41
C HIS A 36 -3.81 6.93 12.16
N SER A 37 -2.52 6.96 11.79
CA SER A 37 -1.52 7.80 12.46
C SER A 37 -1.61 9.27 12.05
N LEU A 38 -1.95 9.54 10.79
CA LEU A 38 -2.02 10.88 10.23
C LEU A 38 -3.36 11.59 10.47
N LYS A 39 -4.37 10.93 11.06
CA LYS A 39 -5.75 11.44 11.14
C LYS A 39 -6.17 12.09 9.80
N PHE A 40 -5.97 11.39 8.68
CA PHE A 40 -6.42 11.90 7.38
C PHE A 40 -7.88 12.35 7.56
N SER A 41 -8.13 13.67 7.47
CA SER A 41 -9.41 14.30 7.84
C SER A 41 -10.56 13.89 6.91
N SER A 42 -10.25 13.18 5.84
CA SER A 42 -11.15 12.77 4.78
C SER A 42 -11.06 11.25 4.61
N ASP A 43 -12.17 10.55 4.86
CA ASP A 43 -12.37 9.14 4.48
C ASP A 43 -12.21 8.89 2.97
N PHE A 44 -12.15 9.97 2.19
CA PHE A 44 -12.16 10.02 0.74
C PHE A 44 -10.79 9.89 0.07
N ASP A 45 -9.68 10.08 0.81
CA ASP A 45 -8.35 10.00 0.20
C ASP A 45 -7.94 8.53 0.02
N LYS A 46 -7.84 8.09 -1.24
CA LYS A 46 -7.37 6.74 -1.59
C LYS A 46 -5.86 6.78 -1.76
N ILE A 47 -5.16 5.94 -1.00
CA ILE A 47 -3.71 5.78 -1.13
C ILE A 47 -3.47 4.61 -2.07
N LEU A 48 -2.82 4.88 -3.20
CA LEU A 48 -2.43 3.89 -4.20
C LEU A 48 -0.95 3.61 -4.05
N VAL A 49 -0.59 2.36 -3.73
CA VAL A 49 0.82 1.94 -3.67
C VAL A 49 1.18 1.33 -5.02
N HIS A 50 2.14 1.93 -5.71
CA HIS A 50 2.63 1.50 -7.01
C HIS A 50 3.67 0.40 -6.90
N SER A 51 4.58 0.52 -5.92
CA SER A 51 5.65 -0.45 -5.67
C SER A 51 6.19 -0.31 -4.25
N LEU A 52 6.79 -1.40 -3.76
CA LEU A 52 7.65 -1.40 -2.58
C LEU A 52 9.06 -1.77 -3.01
N SER A 53 10.04 -1.06 -2.48
CA SER A 53 11.45 -1.39 -2.68
C SER A 53 12.23 -1.38 -1.37
N ILE A 54 13.30 -2.16 -1.30
CA ILE A 54 14.23 -2.16 -0.17
C ILE A 54 15.03 -0.85 -0.20
N SER A 55 15.10 -0.15 0.93
CA SER A 55 15.69 1.20 1.01
C SER A 55 17.20 1.22 0.77
N ARG A 56 17.92 0.13 1.02
CA ARG A 56 19.39 0.09 1.00
C ARG A 56 19.96 -0.07 -0.42
N ASP A 57 19.29 -0.84 -1.25
CA ASP A 57 19.75 -1.29 -2.57
C ASP A 57 18.74 -1.03 -3.70
N GLY A 58 17.50 -0.68 -3.36
CA GLY A 58 16.45 -0.36 -4.32
C GLY A 58 15.76 -1.58 -4.93
N GLY A 59 15.98 -2.79 -4.39
CA GLY A 59 15.33 -4.02 -4.89
C GLY A 59 13.80 -3.94 -4.77
N ILE A 60 13.09 -4.06 -5.89
CA ILE A 60 11.62 -4.04 -5.93
C ILE A 60 11.07 -5.41 -5.50
N LEU A 61 10.03 -5.40 -4.68
CA LEU A 61 9.37 -6.60 -4.17
C LEU A 61 8.18 -6.98 -5.05
N ASP A 62 8.00 -8.28 -5.32
CA ASP A 62 6.79 -8.79 -5.97
C ASP A 62 5.63 -8.81 -4.97
N TRP A 63 4.41 -8.58 -5.44
CA TRP A 63 3.22 -8.50 -4.59
C TRP A 63 2.79 -9.86 -4.04
N ASP A 64 3.11 -10.95 -4.74
CA ASP A 64 2.73 -12.31 -4.40
C ASP A 64 3.79 -13.04 -3.54
N ASP A 65 4.99 -12.45 -3.38
CA ASP A 65 6.03 -12.99 -2.50
C ASP A 65 5.60 -12.92 -1.02
N LEU A 66 6.08 -13.87 -0.22
CA LEU A 66 5.91 -13.85 1.24
C LEU A 66 6.91 -12.90 1.88
N VAL A 67 6.47 -12.16 2.89
CA VAL A 67 7.34 -11.26 3.66
C VAL A 67 8.51 -12.04 4.29
N SER A 68 8.27 -13.26 4.80
CA SER A 68 9.31 -14.11 5.39
C SER A 68 10.40 -14.54 4.41
N ASP A 69 10.09 -14.61 3.12
CA ASP A 69 10.99 -15.17 2.10
C ASP A 69 11.93 -14.10 1.56
N VAL A 70 11.51 -12.84 1.57
CA VAL A 70 12.22 -11.72 0.92
C VAL A 70 12.64 -10.60 1.87
N LEU A 71 12.21 -10.61 3.15
CA LEU A 71 12.52 -9.56 4.12
C LEU A 71 13.02 -10.09 5.47
N ASP A 72 13.95 -9.35 6.06
CA ASP A 72 14.49 -9.59 7.41
C ASP A 72 13.80 -8.74 8.49
N ASP A 73 14.02 -9.08 9.77
CA ASP A 73 13.60 -8.23 10.89
C ASP A 73 14.27 -6.85 10.82
N ARG A 74 13.45 -5.80 10.92
CA ARG A 74 13.77 -4.37 10.92
C ARG A 74 14.20 -3.82 9.55
N GLU A 75 13.96 -4.55 8.47
CA GLU A 75 14.19 -4.05 7.11
C GLU A 75 13.43 -2.72 6.87
N GLN A 76 14.05 -1.84 6.08
CA GLN A 76 13.49 -0.53 5.72
C GLN A 76 13.06 -0.57 4.26
N LEU A 77 11.80 -0.26 4.01
CA LEU A 77 11.19 -0.22 2.68
C LEU A 77 10.81 1.20 2.30
N VAL A 78 10.82 1.48 1.01
CA VAL A 78 10.31 2.71 0.42
C VAL A 78 9.07 2.37 -0.39
N ALA A 79 7.96 3.03 -0.10
CA ALA A 79 6.74 2.94 -0.87
C ALA A 79 6.70 4.05 -1.91
N GLN A 80 6.57 3.67 -3.18
CA GLN A 80 6.14 4.61 -4.20
C GLN A 80 4.62 4.63 -4.21
N TYR A 81 4.02 5.78 -3.94
CA TYR A 81 2.56 5.90 -3.78
C TYR A 81 2.02 7.21 -4.36
N SER A 82 0.73 7.22 -4.66
CA SER A 82 -0.04 8.41 -4.99
C SER A 82 -1.28 8.49 -4.10
N VAL A 83 -1.79 9.72 -3.92
CA VAL A 83 -3.03 9.97 -3.18
C VAL A 83 -4.04 10.48 -4.19
N GLU A 84 -5.10 9.71 -4.41
CA GLU A 84 -6.25 10.14 -5.20
C GLU A 84 -7.26 10.78 -4.25
N SER A 85 -7.37 12.10 -4.32
CA SER A 85 -8.45 12.84 -3.66
C SER A 85 -9.66 12.82 -4.59
N SER A 86 -10.75 12.17 -4.17
CA SER A 86 -12.00 12.24 -4.92
C SER A 86 -12.61 13.64 -4.75
N LEU A 87 -12.29 14.56 -5.65
CA LEU A 87 -13.07 15.77 -5.82
C LEU A 87 -14.49 15.38 -6.29
N PRO A 88 -15.58 15.91 -5.70
CA PRO A 88 -16.90 15.77 -6.29
C PRO A 88 -17.00 16.73 -7.47
N GLY A 89 -16.86 16.23 -8.71
CA GLY A 89 -17.04 17.04 -9.91
C GLY A 89 -17.84 16.28 -10.99
N PRO A 90 -18.92 16.87 -11.55
CA PRO A 90 -19.53 16.36 -12.77
C PRO A 90 -18.77 16.82 -14.02
N THR A 91 -18.77 15.94 -15.03
CA THR A 91 -18.52 16.16 -16.48
C THR A 91 -17.15 16.68 -16.93
N PHE A 92 -16.37 15.85 -17.63
CA PHE A 92 -16.19 15.89 -19.10
C PHE A 92 -15.12 14.86 -19.50
N SER A 93 -15.47 13.88 -20.34
CA SER A 93 -14.54 12.85 -20.83
C SER A 93 -13.93 13.26 -22.18
N PRO A 94 -12.60 13.47 -22.31
CA PRO A 94 -11.95 13.55 -23.61
C PRO A 94 -11.75 12.15 -24.22
N PRO A 95 -11.60 12.03 -25.55
CA PRO A 95 -11.50 10.73 -26.22
C PRO A 95 -10.21 10.00 -25.84
N LYS A 96 -10.37 8.70 -25.60
CA LYS A 96 -9.38 7.78 -25.01
C LYS A 96 -8.27 7.46 -26.01
N PHE A 97 -7.07 7.99 -25.81
CA PHE A 97 -5.84 7.35 -26.30
C PHE A 97 -5.51 6.20 -25.35
N GLN A 98 -5.39 4.99 -25.90
CA GLN A 98 -5.09 3.79 -25.14
C GLN A 98 -3.63 3.38 -25.42
N PRO A 99 -2.70 3.57 -24.47
CA PRO A 99 -1.48 2.78 -24.43
C PRO A 99 -1.70 1.53 -23.58
N THR A 100 -1.32 0.39 -24.16
CA THR A 100 -0.87 -0.93 -23.63
C THR A 100 -1.22 -1.38 -22.20
N PRO A 101 -1.36 -2.70 -21.95
CA PRO A 101 -1.67 -3.24 -20.63
C PRO A 101 -0.44 -3.15 -19.72
N SER A 102 -0.28 -2.00 -19.06
CA SER A 102 0.66 -1.81 -17.96
C SER A 102 0.01 -2.29 -16.67
N LEU A 103 0.76 -3.05 -15.88
CA LEU A 103 0.43 -3.53 -14.54
C LEU A 103 -0.39 -2.48 -13.78
N ALA A 104 -1.67 -2.78 -13.55
CA ALA A 104 -2.55 -1.86 -12.87
C ALA A 104 -2.10 -1.72 -11.40
N PRO A 105 -1.96 -0.49 -10.87
CA PRO A 105 -1.62 -0.30 -9.47
C PRO A 105 -2.71 -0.90 -8.57
N LEU A 106 -2.30 -1.49 -7.44
CA LEU A 106 -3.24 -2.07 -6.50
C LEU A 106 -3.97 -0.97 -5.74
N ILE A 107 -5.28 -0.86 -6.01
CA ILE A 107 -6.17 0.05 -5.30
C ILE A 107 -6.63 -0.63 -4.01
N PHE A 108 -6.22 -0.09 -2.87
CA PHE A 108 -6.68 -0.55 -1.57
C PHE A 108 -7.92 0.24 -1.13
N GLU A 109 -9.11 -0.25 -1.49
CA GLU A 109 -10.37 0.21 -0.91
C GLU A 109 -10.69 -0.57 0.37
N LEU A 110 -10.77 0.13 1.49
CA LEU A 110 -10.99 -0.47 2.81
C LEU A 110 -12.43 -1.01 3.02
N SER A 111 -13.33 -0.83 2.05
CA SER A 111 -14.74 -1.20 2.13
C SER A 111 -15.02 -2.70 1.95
N ARG A 112 -14.01 -3.53 1.69
CA ARG A 112 -14.16 -5.00 1.51
C ARG A 112 -13.48 -5.90 2.53
N VAL A 113 -12.88 -5.35 3.59
CA VAL A 113 -12.43 -6.18 4.73
C VAL A 113 -13.61 -6.38 5.69
N GLN A 114 -14.60 -7.14 5.24
CA GLN A 114 -15.70 -7.59 6.08
C GLN A 114 -15.18 -8.68 7.02
N HIS A 115 -15.37 -8.46 8.33
CA HIS A 115 -15.08 -9.42 9.37
C HIS A 115 -16.10 -10.57 9.28
N PRO A 116 -15.69 -11.85 9.25
CA PRO A 116 -16.59 -12.91 9.69
C PRO A 116 -16.58 -12.90 11.21
N HIS A 117 -17.49 -12.12 11.82
CA HIS A 117 -17.77 -12.32 13.24
C HIS A 117 -18.70 -13.53 13.34
N THR A 118 -18.11 -14.63 13.81
CA THR A 118 -18.82 -15.84 14.23
C THR A 118 -19.73 -15.48 15.41
N ALA A 119 -20.95 -16.04 15.39
CA ALA A 119 -21.71 -16.38 16.58
C ALA A 119 -22.00 -17.89 16.51
#